data_AF-A0A5J6MP49-F1
#
_entry.id   AF-A0A5J6MP49-F1
#
_cell.length_a   1.000
_cell.length_b   1.000
_cell.length_c   1.000
_cell.angle_alpha   90.00
_cell.angle_beta   90.00
_cell.angle_gamma   90.00
#
_symmetry.space_group_name_H-M   'P 1'
#
loop_
_entity.id
_entity.type
_entity.pdbx_description
1 polymer ?
#
loop_
_entity_poly.entity_id
_entity_poly.type
_entity_poly.pdbx_seq_one_letter_code
_entity_poly.pdbx_strand_id
1 'polypeptide(L)'
;MFSLRTHAIISGALFAAMILFAIGGNIVTGGRPLKDPTLMLGAKVLIFGLFLAFGFSLIPLMLKIFLAGQVAIGNGEVGIVKTLAAHQAAAVWVIWGLFIAGMALAIPAAINDNFFGPEAAQSLRSLFRGGSKGLLVAQPNMTPDEIGRQSTLVLNQLKNPSGPGVPIADGVVFDFQIPGSAIVFKGCRYYYMSFFTHDPTRIEAISIGISPDKMSVEAADAADADLRARLKADGWLAGHEVYKTEEDRQLHGGATQGPEGDMWRKGDTVLNIMRKRMDDPVAGEDPATAGEWIQYVDLWAYQTYPYIERYEFAPPSP
;
A
#
# COMPACT_ATOMS: atom_id res chain seq x y z
N MET A 1 0.57 -2.92 -44.65
CA MET A 1 -0.59 -3.21 -43.77
C MET A 1 -1.23 -4.51 -44.26
N PHE A 2 -1.61 -5.46 -43.40
CA PHE A 2 -2.18 -6.74 -43.89
C PHE A 2 -3.49 -6.57 -44.64
N SER A 3 -4.00 -7.61 -45.32
CA SER A 3 -5.28 -7.59 -46.02
C SER A 3 -6.49 -7.54 -45.06
N LEU A 4 -7.71 -7.28 -45.57
CA LEU A 4 -8.94 -7.41 -44.77
C LEU A 4 -9.10 -8.84 -44.24
N ARG A 5 -8.93 -9.84 -45.12
CA ARG A 5 -9.01 -11.27 -44.78
C ARG A 5 -8.06 -11.63 -43.64
N THR A 6 -6.82 -11.14 -43.68
CA THR A 6 -5.83 -11.40 -42.62
C THR A 6 -6.28 -10.85 -41.27
N HIS A 7 -6.79 -9.63 -41.20
CA HIS A 7 -7.26 -9.07 -39.93
C HIS A 7 -8.52 -9.77 -39.42
N ALA A 8 -9.43 -10.19 -40.31
CA ALA A 8 -10.60 -10.98 -39.94
C ALA A 8 -10.19 -12.33 -39.32
N ILE A 9 -9.19 -13.00 -39.91
CA ILE A 9 -8.65 -14.26 -39.36
C ILE A 9 -7.99 -14.03 -38.00
N ILE A 10 -7.14 -13.00 -37.86
CA ILE A 10 -6.47 -12.69 -36.59
C ILE A 10 -7.49 -12.39 -35.49
N SER A 11 -8.41 -11.46 -35.72
CA SER A 11 -9.43 -11.09 -34.74
C SER A 11 -10.36 -12.26 -34.42
N GLY A 12 -10.77 -13.03 -35.43
CA GLY A 12 -11.61 -14.21 -35.24
C GLY A 12 -10.89 -15.31 -34.44
N ALA A 13 -9.61 -15.55 -34.71
CA ALA A 13 -8.81 -16.53 -33.97
C ALA A 13 -8.60 -16.10 -32.51
N LEU A 14 -8.32 -14.82 -32.25
CA LEU A 14 -8.21 -14.29 -30.89
C LEU A 14 -9.52 -14.41 -30.13
N PHE A 15 -10.65 -14.07 -30.77
CA PHE A 15 -11.97 -14.22 -30.17
C PHE A 15 -12.30 -15.69 -29.86
N ALA A 16 -12.05 -16.60 -30.80
CA ALA A 16 -12.23 -18.03 -30.60
C ALA A 16 -11.34 -18.56 -29.46
N ALA A 17 -10.08 -18.10 -29.38
CA ALA A 17 -9.17 -18.47 -28.29
C ALA A 17 -9.70 -18.04 -26.92
N MET A 18 -10.26 -16.82 -26.78
CA MET A 18 -10.89 -16.39 -25.53
C MET A 18 -12.08 -17.27 -25.14
N ILE A 19 -12.94 -17.64 -26.10
CA ILE A 19 -14.08 -18.55 -25.85
C ILE A 19 -13.59 -19.92 -25.42
N LEU A 20 -12.63 -20.50 -26.15
CA LEU A 20 -12.06 -21.81 -25.82
C LEU A 20 -11.41 -21.81 -24.45
N PHE A 21 -10.73 -20.72 -24.07
CA PHE A 21 -10.15 -20.58 -22.74
C PHE A 21 -11.23 -20.51 -21.66
N ALA A 22 -12.31 -19.75 -21.87
CA ALA A 22 -13.42 -19.68 -20.93
C ALA A 22 -14.13 -21.04 -20.76
N ILE A 23 -14.39 -21.75 -21.85
CA ILE A 23 -14.98 -23.10 -21.83
C ILE A 23 -14.03 -24.07 -21.12
N GLY A 24 -12.76 -24.09 -21.51
CA GLY A 24 -11.75 -24.97 -20.92
C GLY A 24 -11.58 -24.72 -19.42
N GLY A 25 -11.51 -23.46 -19.01
CA GLY A 25 -11.48 -23.06 -17.60
C GLY A 25 -12.70 -23.57 -16.84
N ASN A 26 -13.90 -23.37 -17.38
CA ASN A 26 -15.14 -23.84 -16.77
C ASN A 26 -15.20 -25.37 -16.61
N ILE A 27 -14.71 -26.12 -17.60
CA ILE A 27 -14.62 -27.58 -17.55
C ILE A 27 -13.63 -28.01 -16.47
N VAL A 28 -12.42 -27.42 -16.46
CA VAL A 28 -11.35 -27.78 -15.53
C VAL A 28 -11.72 -27.48 -14.08
N THR A 29 -12.42 -26.36 -13.84
CA THR A 29 -12.81 -25.99 -12.47
C THR A 29 -14.17 -26.54 -12.05
N GLY A 30 -14.89 -27.22 -12.94
CA GLY A 30 -16.27 -27.67 -12.70
C GLY A 30 -17.20 -26.50 -12.35
N GLY A 31 -16.98 -25.34 -12.98
CA GLY A 31 -17.72 -24.10 -12.72
C GLY A 31 -17.41 -23.42 -11.39
N ARG A 32 -16.41 -23.90 -10.64
CA ARG A 32 -15.99 -23.26 -9.39
C ARG A 32 -14.88 -22.23 -9.65
N PRO A 33 -14.74 -21.22 -8.79
CA PRO A 33 -13.57 -20.34 -8.83
C PRO A 33 -12.28 -21.12 -8.61
N LEU A 34 -11.20 -20.71 -9.30
CA LEU A 34 -9.86 -21.20 -9.01
C LEU A 34 -9.47 -20.80 -7.59
N LYS A 35 -9.07 -21.78 -6.76
CA LYS A 35 -8.63 -21.52 -5.38
C LYS A 35 -7.15 -21.15 -5.29
N ASP A 36 -6.35 -21.61 -6.25
CA ASP A 36 -4.91 -21.33 -6.30
C ASP A 36 -4.69 -19.89 -6.80
N PRO A 37 -4.11 -19.00 -5.96
CA PRO A 37 -3.89 -17.60 -6.33
C PRO A 37 -2.95 -17.42 -7.53
N THR A 38 -1.95 -18.31 -7.68
CA THR A 38 -0.95 -18.26 -8.75
C THR A 38 -1.58 -18.63 -10.08
N LEU A 39 -2.36 -19.71 -10.12
CA LEU A 39 -3.10 -20.10 -11.32
C LEU A 39 -4.14 -19.05 -11.71
N MET A 40 -4.82 -18.47 -10.72
CA MET A 40 -5.77 -17.38 -10.97
C MET A 40 -5.09 -16.15 -11.57
N LEU A 41 -3.93 -15.74 -11.03
CA LEU A 41 -3.14 -14.63 -11.57
C LEU A 41 -2.71 -14.91 -13.01
N GLY A 42 -2.14 -16.10 -13.26
CA GLY A 42 -1.74 -16.52 -14.61
C GLY A 42 -2.89 -16.49 -15.62
N ALA A 43 -4.07 -17.00 -15.21
CA ALA A 43 -5.27 -16.96 -16.04
C ALA A 43 -5.75 -15.52 -16.31
N LYS A 44 -5.75 -14.65 -15.31
CA LYS A 44 -6.12 -13.22 -15.48
C LYS A 44 -5.19 -12.50 -16.45
N VAL A 45 -3.87 -12.67 -16.30
CA VAL A 45 -2.87 -12.08 -17.20
C VAL A 45 -3.06 -12.58 -18.62
N LEU A 46 -3.27 -13.88 -18.81
CA LEU A 46 -3.48 -14.48 -20.13
C LEU A 46 -4.76 -13.97 -20.80
N ILE A 47 -5.91 -14.03 -20.10
CA ILE A 47 -7.18 -13.53 -20.64
C ILE A 47 -7.09 -12.04 -20.95
N PHE A 48 -6.54 -11.24 -20.04
CA PHE A 48 -6.38 -9.81 -20.26
C PHE A 48 -5.48 -9.52 -21.47
N GLY A 49 -4.37 -10.26 -21.63
CA GLY A 49 -3.50 -10.17 -22.80
C GLY A 49 -4.21 -10.52 -24.11
N LEU A 50 -5.01 -11.59 -24.12
CA LEU A 50 -5.84 -11.97 -25.27
C LEU A 50 -6.88 -10.91 -25.60
N PHE A 51 -7.55 -10.36 -24.58
CA PHE A 51 -8.53 -9.29 -24.72
C PHE A 51 -7.91 -8.03 -25.32
N LEU A 52 -6.73 -7.61 -24.84
CA LEU A 52 -5.99 -6.49 -25.43
C LEU A 52 -5.61 -6.78 -26.88
N ALA A 53 -5.00 -7.93 -27.16
CA ALA A 53 -4.63 -8.31 -28.51
C ALA A 53 -5.83 -8.28 -29.48
N PHE A 54 -6.98 -8.77 -29.02
CA PHE A 54 -8.24 -8.73 -29.77
C PHE A 54 -8.72 -7.29 -29.99
N GLY A 55 -8.70 -6.44 -28.97
CA GLY A 55 -9.04 -5.02 -29.09
C GLY A 55 -8.18 -4.30 -30.12
N PHE A 56 -6.86 -4.50 -30.09
CA PHE A 56 -5.94 -3.92 -31.07
C PHE A 56 -6.16 -4.46 -32.50
N SER A 57 -6.47 -5.75 -32.64
CA SER A 57 -6.70 -6.37 -33.96
C SER A 57 -8.04 -5.96 -34.58
N LEU A 58 -9.05 -5.63 -33.77
CA LEU A 58 -10.36 -5.18 -34.23
C LEU A 58 -10.31 -3.81 -34.93
N ILE A 59 -9.46 -2.88 -34.48
CA ILE A 59 -9.39 -1.53 -35.07
C ILE A 59 -9.14 -1.52 -36.58
N PRO A 60 -8.06 -2.13 -37.11
CA PRO A 60 -7.83 -2.18 -38.55
C PRO A 60 -8.90 -3.00 -39.30
N LEU A 61 -9.54 -3.98 -38.64
CA LEU A 61 -10.63 -4.75 -39.23
C LEU A 61 -11.88 -3.87 -39.42
N MET A 62 -12.33 -3.20 -38.35
CA MET A 62 -13.49 -2.30 -38.36
C MET A 62 -13.31 -1.17 -39.36
N LEU A 63 -12.14 -0.52 -39.39
CA LEU A 63 -11.88 0.56 -40.34
C LEU A 63 -12.00 0.08 -41.79
N LYS A 64 -11.50 -1.12 -42.12
CA LYS A 64 -11.60 -1.66 -43.47
C LYS A 64 -13.00 -2.09 -43.84
N ILE A 65 -13.74 -2.70 -42.91
CA ILE A 65 -15.15 -3.05 -43.13
C ILE A 65 -15.95 -1.78 -43.39
N PHE A 66 -15.72 -0.73 -42.60
CA PHE A 66 -16.34 0.58 -42.78
C PHE A 66 -16.02 1.18 -44.15
N LEU A 67 -14.73 1.25 -44.53
CA LEU A 67 -14.32 1.81 -45.83
C LEU A 67 -14.87 0.99 -47.00
N ALA A 68 -14.82 -0.35 -46.93
CA ALA A 68 -15.40 -1.22 -47.95
C ALA A 68 -16.91 -1.00 -48.09
N GLY A 69 -17.63 -0.86 -46.97
CA GLY A 69 -19.05 -0.54 -46.96
C GLY A 69 -19.37 0.83 -47.56
N GLN A 70 -18.60 1.88 -47.22
CA GLN A 70 -18.77 3.22 -47.78
C GLN A 70 -18.53 3.23 -49.30
N VAL A 71 -17.52 2.52 -49.79
CA VAL A 71 -17.27 2.39 -51.22
C VAL A 71 -18.41 1.64 -51.91
N ALA A 72 -18.91 0.55 -51.31
CA ALA A 72 -19.99 -0.25 -51.88
C ALA A 72 -21.31 0.52 -52.06
N ILE A 73 -21.57 1.53 -51.22
CA ILE A 73 -22.76 2.40 -51.33
C ILE A 73 -22.52 3.67 -52.16
N GLY A 74 -21.37 3.80 -52.82
CA GLY A 74 -21.06 4.94 -53.70
C GLY A 74 -20.42 6.16 -53.03
N ASN A 75 -20.09 6.09 -51.73
CA ASN A 75 -19.49 7.21 -50.98
C ASN A 75 -17.95 7.29 -51.12
N GLY A 76 -17.34 6.54 -52.04
CA GLY A 76 -15.88 6.47 -52.17
C GLY A 76 -15.20 7.82 -52.43
N GLU A 77 -15.89 8.73 -53.11
CA GLU A 77 -15.36 10.08 -53.43
C GLU A 77 -15.66 11.14 -52.37
N VAL A 78 -16.42 10.80 -51.32
CA VAL A 78 -16.67 11.74 -50.21
C VAL A 78 -15.34 12.03 -49.52
N GLY A 79 -15.00 13.31 -49.37
CA GLY A 79 -13.67 13.76 -48.93
C GLY A 79 -13.12 13.03 -47.69
N ILE A 80 -13.96 12.79 -46.66
CA ILE A 80 -13.53 12.07 -45.45
C ILE A 80 -13.24 10.59 -45.71
N VAL A 81 -14.08 9.90 -46.49
CA VAL A 81 -13.91 8.47 -46.84
C VAL A 81 -12.66 8.30 -47.69
N LYS A 82 -12.50 9.16 -48.70
CA LYS A 82 -11.33 9.20 -49.58
C LYS A 82 -10.04 9.43 -48.80
N THR A 83 -10.04 10.38 -47.86
CA THR A 83 -8.89 10.68 -47.00
C THR A 83 -8.55 9.51 -46.09
N LEU A 84 -9.56 8.93 -45.42
CA LEU A 84 -9.35 7.76 -44.56
C LEU A 84 -8.86 6.53 -45.34
N ALA A 85 -9.32 6.34 -46.58
CA ALA A 85 -8.83 5.28 -47.46
C ALA A 85 -7.36 5.51 -47.86
N ALA A 86 -6.99 6.75 -48.22
CA ALA A 86 -5.61 7.10 -48.57
C ALA A 86 -4.64 7.05 -47.37
N HIS A 87 -5.14 7.27 -46.16
CA HIS A 87 -4.35 7.34 -44.93
C HIS A 87 -4.74 6.29 -43.88
N GLN A 88 -5.22 5.14 -44.34
CA GLN A 88 -5.73 4.07 -43.47
C GLN A 88 -4.71 3.63 -42.41
N ALA A 89 -3.42 3.55 -42.77
CA ALA A 89 -2.36 3.22 -41.84
C ALA A 89 -2.21 4.27 -40.72
N ALA A 90 -2.22 5.56 -41.09
CA ALA A 90 -2.12 6.65 -40.12
C ALA A 90 -3.32 6.68 -39.17
N ALA A 91 -4.54 6.46 -39.70
CA ALA A 91 -5.75 6.40 -38.88
C ALA A 91 -5.67 5.28 -37.82
N VAL A 92 -5.21 4.08 -38.20
CA VAL A 92 -5.01 2.98 -37.24
C VAL A 92 -3.94 3.32 -36.21
N TRP A 93 -2.81 3.89 -36.62
CA TRP A 93 -1.76 4.32 -35.68
C TRP A 93 -2.25 5.35 -34.66
N VAL A 94 -3.06 6.32 -35.09
CA VAL A 94 -3.66 7.32 -34.18
C VAL A 94 -4.58 6.65 -33.17
N ILE A 95 -5.48 5.75 -33.62
CA ILE A 95 -6.39 5.04 -32.71
C ILE A 95 -5.62 4.14 -31.74
N TRP A 96 -4.62 3.41 -32.22
CA TRP A 96 -3.73 2.62 -31.37
C TRP A 96 -2.99 3.49 -30.34
N GLY A 97 -2.51 4.66 -30.73
CA GLY A 97 -1.89 5.62 -29.82
C GLY A 97 -2.83 6.04 -28.69
N LEU A 98 -4.09 6.34 -29.00
CA LEU A 98 -5.12 6.66 -28.00
C LEU A 98 -5.41 5.47 -27.07
N PHE A 99 -5.46 4.24 -27.60
CA PHE A 99 -5.64 3.03 -26.78
C PHE A 99 -4.46 2.81 -25.85
N ILE A 100 -3.22 2.99 -26.33
CA ILE A 100 -2.01 2.89 -25.50
C ILE A 100 -2.03 3.95 -24.39
N ALA A 101 -2.39 5.20 -24.70
CA ALA A 101 -2.53 6.25 -23.70
C ALA A 101 -3.60 5.92 -22.65
N GLY A 102 -4.75 5.39 -23.08
CA GLY A 102 -5.80 4.93 -22.17
C GLY A 102 -5.34 3.77 -21.27
N MET A 103 -4.63 2.78 -21.84
CA MET A 103 -4.06 1.66 -21.07
C MET A 103 -3.00 2.10 -20.07
N ALA A 104 -2.20 3.11 -20.39
CA ALA A 104 -1.22 3.67 -19.47
C ALA A 104 -1.86 4.22 -18.19
N LEU A 105 -3.15 4.59 -18.23
CA LEU A 105 -3.93 5.00 -17.07
C LEU A 105 -4.72 3.84 -16.45
N ALA A 106 -5.35 3.02 -17.30
CA ALA A 106 -6.23 1.93 -16.85
C ALA A 106 -5.48 0.77 -16.19
N ILE A 107 -4.29 0.41 -16.67
CA ILE A 107 -3.51 -0.70 -16.10
C ILE A 107 -3.06 -0.39 -14.66
N PRO A 108 -2.45 0.77 -14.35
CA PRO A 108 -2.12 1.13 -12.97
C PRO A 108 -3.34 1.15 -12.05
N ALA A 109 -4.48 1.66 -12.53
CA ALA A 109 -5.72 1.66 -11.75
C ALA A 109 -6.19 0.23 -11.44
N ALA A 110 -6.26 -0.64 -12.44
CA ALA A 110 -6.64 -2.04 -12.27
C ALA A 110 -5.69 -2.78 -11.31
N ILE A 111 -4.37 -2.55 -11.41
CA ILE A 111 -3.39 -3.10 -10.48
C ILE A 111 -3.66 -2.60 -9.05
N ASN A 112 -3.90 -1.30 -8.87
CA ASN A 112 -4.15 -0.71 -7.55
C ASN A 112 -5.44 -1.22 -6.90
N ASP A 113 -6.44 -1.58 -7.71
CA ASP A 113 -7.70 -2.22 -7.30
C ASP A 113 -7.57 -3.75 -7.08
N ASN A 114 -6.34 -4.26 -6.98
CA ASN A 114 -6.02 -5.68 -6.79
C ASN A 114 -6.51 -6.61 -7.92
N PHE A 115 -6.75 -6.10 -9.14
CA PHE A 115 -7.17 -6.95 -10.26
C PHE A 115 -6.16 -8.08 -10.50
N PHE A 116 -4.86 -7.75 -10.47
CA PHE A 116 -3.73 -8.68 -10.59
C PHE A 116 -3.19 -9.18 -9.25
N GLY A 117 -3.98 -9.08 -8.17
CA GLY A 117 -3.61 -9.53 -6.84
C GLY A 117 -2.87 -8.49 -6.00
N PRO A 118 -2.75 -8.75 -4.67
CA PRO A 118 -2.22 -7.79 -3.70
C PRO A 118 -0.72 -7.52 -3.90
N GLU A 119 0.06 -8.51 -4.32
CA GLU A 119 1.50 -8.35 -4.56
C GLU A 119 1.80 -7.38 -5.71
N ALA A 120 1.01 -7.45 -6.79
CA ALA A 120 1.12 -6.53 -7.92
C ALA A 120 0.74 -5.10 -7.50
N ALA A 121 -0.34 -4.96 -6.72
CA ALA A 121 -0.75 -3.68 -6.14
C ALA A 121 0.35 -3.09 -5.25
N GLN A 122 0.92 -3.90 -4.36
CA GLN A 122 2.01 -3.50 -3.47
C GLN A 122 3.28 -3.10 -4.23
N SER A 123 3.63 -3.87 -5.27
CA SER A 123 4.79 -3.58 -6.12
C SER A 123 4.61 -2.27 -6.90
N LEU A 124 3.40 -2.01 -7.42
CA LEU A 124 3.10 -0.75 -8.08
C LEU A 124 3.13 0.43 -7.11
N ARG A 125 2.53 0.26 -5.93
CA ARG A 125 2.56 1.28 -4.87
C ARG A 125 3.99 1.57 -4.43
N SER A 126 4.84 0.56 -4.26
CA SER A 126 6.25 0.75 -3.89
C SER A 126 7.04 1.48 -4.97
N LEU A 127 6.79 1.16 -6.25
CA LEU A 127 7.39 1.87 -7.38
C LEU A 127 7.02 3.36 -7.36
N PHE A 128 5.73 3.68 -7.18
CA PHE A 128 5.26 5.07 -7.13
C PHE A 128 5.67 5.81 -5.87
N ARG A 129 5.82 5.11 -4.74
CA ARG A 129 6.29 5.72 -3.49
C ARG A 129 7.74 6.19 -3.60
N GLY A 130 8.52 5.55 -4.45
CA GLY A 130 9.96 5.76 -4.57
C GLY A 130 10.73 5.15 -3.40
N GLY A 131 12.06 5.27 -3.47
CA GLY A 131 12.94 4.82 -2.40
C GLY A 131 12.95 5.76 -1.19
N SER A 132 13.43 5.22 -0.06
CA SER A 132 13.75 5.99 1.14
C SER A 132 14.60 7.21 0.81
N LYS A 133 14.22 8.38 1.35
CA LYS A 133 14.94 9.65 1.20
C LYS A 133 16.05 9.83 2.24
N GLY A 134 16.22 8.86 3.14
CA GLY A 134 17.23 8.87 4.17
C GLY A 134 16.77 8.15 5.43
N LEU A 135 17.69 8.04 6.38
CA LEU A 135 17.47 7.47 7.69
C LEU A 135 17.23 8.60 8.69
N LEU A 136 16.11 8.57 9.39
CA LEU A 136 15.85 9.36 10.58
C LEU A 136 16.32 8.57 11.80
N VAL A 137 17.27 9.13 12.54
CA VAL A 137 17.76 8.57 13.80
C VAL A 137 17.34 9.50 14.93
N ALA A 138 16.35 9.08 15.72
CA ALA A 138 15.80 9.91 16.78
C ALA A 138 15.24 9.08 17.95
N GLN A 139 15.29 9.67 19.15
CA GLN A 139 14.62 9.20 20.35
C GLN A 139 14.26 10.39 21.24
N PRO A 140 13.36 10.21 22.21
CA PRO A 140 13.10 11.19 23.26
C PRO A 140 14.38 11.69 23.94
N ASN A 141 14.33 12.90 24.49
CA ASN A 141 15.44 13.66 25.09
C ASN A 141 16.55 14.11 24.12
N MET A 142 16.54 13.72 22.84
CA MET A 142 17.49 14.25 21.86
C MET A 142 17.15 15.70 21.49
N THR A 143 18.20 16.46 21.18
CA THR A 143 18.12 17.78 20.56
C THR A 143 18.01 17.65 19.03
N PRO A 144 17.42 18.66 18.34
CA PRO A 144 17.42 18.71 16.88
C PRO A 144 18.80 18.56 16.23
N ASP A 145 19.83 19.14 16.85
CA ASP A 145 21.21 19.07 16.36
C ASP A 145 21.81 17.66 16.49
N GLU A 146 21.45 16.92 17.54
CA GLU A 146 21.83 15.51 17.66
C GLU A 146 21.16 14.66 16.60
N ILE A 147 19.87 14.89 16.35
CA ILE A 147 19.12 14.17 15.30
C ILE A 147 19.71 14.48 13.94
N GLY A 148 19.94 15.75 13.62
CA GLY A 148 20.51 16.17 12.33
C GLY A 148 21.91 15.61 12.09
N ARG A 149 22.72 15.41 13.14
CA ARG A 149 24.04 14.77 13.04
C ARG A 149 23.98 13.27 12.82
N GLN A 150 22.98 12.59 13.37
CA GLN A 150 22.85 11.13 13.27
C GLN A 150 22.00 10.67 12.07
N SER A 151 21.15 11.55 11.56
CA SER A 151 20.22 11.27 10.47
C SER A 151 20.83 11.59 9.12
N THR A 152 20.52 10.79 8.11
CA THR A 152 20.76 11.13 6.70
C THR A 152 19.52 11.71 6.03
N LEU A 153 18.34 11.60 6.67
CA LEU A 153 17.14 12.29 6.23
C LEU A 153 17.31 13.80 6.38
N VAL A 154 17.14 14.54 5.28
CA VAL A 154 17.19 16.01 5.29
C VAL A 154 15.92 16.56 5.95
N LEU A 155 16.08 17.15 7.13
CA LEU A 155 14.99 17.71 7.92
C LEU A 155 14.90 19.21 7.63
N ASN A 156 13.93 19.61 6.80
CA ASN A 156 13.84 21.01 6.36
C ASN A 156 13.53 21.97 7.51
N GLN A 157 12.77 21.55 8.53
CA GLN A 157 12.57 22.28 9.80
C GLN A 157 12.19 21.31 10.95
N LEU A 158 13.10 21.07 11.89
CA LEU A 158 12.77 20.53 13.23
C LEU A 158 12.37 21.68 14.17
N LYS A 159 11.46 22.54 13.74
CA LYS A 159 10.87 23.55 14.62
C LYS A 159 9.46 23.10 14.90
N ASN A 160 9.09 23.06 16.19
CA ASN A 160 7.74 22.77 16.66
C ASN A 160 6.72 23.52 15.77
N PRO A 161 6.07 22.85 14.80
CA PRO A 161 5.03 23.49 14.01
C PRO A 161 3.83 23.52 14.94
N SER A 162 3.79 24.56 15.75
CA SER A 162 2.77 24.82 16.76
C SER A 162 1.36 24.55 16.19
N GLY A 163 0.83 23.39 16.55
CA GLY A 163 -0.52 22.90 16.26
C GLY A 163 -0.62 21.38 16.43
N PRO A 164 -1.55 20.84 17.24
CA PRO A 164 -1.82 19.40 17.25
C PRO A 164 -2.26 18.94 15.85
N GLY A 165 -1.57 17.94 15.30
CA GLY A 165 -2.04 17.20 14.13
C GLY A 165 -1.47 17.60 12.76
N VAL A 166 -0.42 18.42 12.66
CA VAL A 166 0.23 18.69 11.35
C VAL A 166 1.46 17.77 11.19
N PRO A 167 1.42 16.73 10.33
CA PRO A 167 2.57 15.85 10.11
C PRO A 167 3.74 16.62 9.50
N ILE A 168 4.97 16.36 9.99
CA ILE A 168 6.18 17.07 9.53
C ILE A 168 6.74 16.47 8.22
N ALA A 169 6.14 15.38 7.73
CA ALA A 169 6.43 14.82 6.43
C ALA A 169 5.12 14.33 5.79
N ASP A 170 4.50 15.18 4.96
CA ASP A 170 3.50 14.71 4.01
C ASP A 170 4.22 14.26 2.72
N GLY A 171 4.09 12.98 2.39
CA GLY A 171 4.57 12.43 1.11
C GLY A 171 6.05 12.00 1.02
N VAL A 172 6.84 12.04 2.10
CA VAL A 172 8.24 11.57 2.10
C VAL A 172 8.34 10.15 2.68
N VAL A 173 8.96 9.25 1.92
CA VAL A 173 9.35 7.92 2.41
C VAL A 173 10.73 8.02 3.05
N PHE A 174 10.89 7.49 4.26
CA PHE A 174 12.17 7.43 4.95
C PHE A 174 12.29 6.15 5.76
N ASP A 175 13.49 5.83 6.21
CA ASP A 175 13.70 4.76 7.19
C ASP A 175 13.89 5.39 8.56
N PHE A 176 13.46 4.71 9.63
CA PHE A 176 13.58 5.19 11.00
C PHE A 176 14.36 4.20 11.86
N GLN A 177 15.23 4.71 12.72
CA GLN A 177 15.97 3.92 13.70
C GLN A 177 16.01 4.63 15.05
N ILE A 178 15.80 3.85 16.10
CA ILE A 178 15.96 4.30 17.48
C ILE A 178 17.44 4.08 17.86
N PRO A 179 18.17 5.10 18.35
CA PRO A 179 19.53 4.92 18.85
C PRO A 179 19.64 3.74 19.82
N GLY A 180 20.69 2.92 19.66
CA GLY A 180 20.91 1.73 20.49
C GLY A 180 20.01 0.53 20.17
N SER A 181 19.11 0.64 19.20
CA SER A 181 18.32 -0.49 18.64
C SER A 181 18.91 -0.94 17.30
N ALA A 182 18.96 -2.25 17.06
CA ALA A 182 19.28 -2.80 15.74
C ALA A 182 18.07 -2.74 14.77
N ILE A 183 16.89 -2.36 15.26
CA ILE A 183 15.67 -2.32 14.47
C ILE A 183 15.66 -1.06 13.61
N VAL A 184 15.64 -1.28 12.29
CA VAL A 184 15.33 -0.24 11.31
C VAL A 184 13.90 -0.47 10.80
N PHE A 185 13.04 0.53 10.99
CA PHE A 185 11.71 0.61 10.41
C PHE A 185 11.83 1.16 9.00
N LYS A 186 11.49 0.36 8.00
CA LYS A 186 11.67 0.74 6.60
C LYS A 186 10.40 1.37 6.02
N GLY A 187 10.58 2.38 5.20
CA GLY A 187 9.46 2.96 4.43
C GLY A 187 8.41 3.69 5.29
N CYS A 188 8.84 4.30 6.39
CA CYS A 188 8.04 5.19 7.21
C CYS A 188 7.52 6.38 6.38
N ARG A 189 6.35 6.90 6.75
CA ARG A 189 5.61 7.88 5.92
C ARG A 189 5.41 9.24 6.54
N TYR A 190 5.40 9.29 7.86
CA TYR A 190 5.26 10.53 8.60
C TYR A 190 5.96 10.37 9.93
N TYR A 191 6.37 11.50 10.48
CA TYR A 191 6.75 11.63 11.87
C TYR A 191 6.11 12.86 12.47
N TYR A 192 5.86 12.79 13.76
CA TYR A 192 5.48 13.91 14.62
C TYR A 192 6.43 13.91 15.82
N MET A 193 6.90 15.09 16.22
CA MET A 193 7.74 15.25 17.40
C MET A 193 7.16 16.36 18.26
N SER A 194 6.92 16.07 19.54
CA SER A 194 6.65 17.09 20.54
C SER A 194 7.95 17.46 21.25
N PHE A 195 8.01 18.68 21.76
CA PHE A 195 9.14 19.20 22.53
C PHE A 195 8.66 19.51 23.93
N PHE A 196 9.55 19.40 24.92
CA PHE A 196 9.19 19.78 26.29
C PHE A 196 8.82 21.25 26.36
N THR A 197 7.70 21.56 27.03
CA THR A 197 7.28 22.94 27.28
C THR A 197 8.33 23.74 28.06
N HIS A 198 9.04 23.07 28.99
CA HIS A 198 10.04 23.70 29.86
C HIS A 198 11.47 23.66 29.28
N ASP A 199 11.72 22.82 28.27
CA ASP A 199 12.97 22.76 27.51
C ASP A 199 12.67 22.45 26.04
N PRO A 200 12.29 23.46 25.24
CA PRO A 200 11.90 23.24 23.85
C PRO A 200 13.08 22.86 22.95
N THR A 201 14.30 22.74 23.50
CA THR A 201 15.46 22.24 22.76
C THR A 201 15.52 20.72 22.72
N ARG A 202 14.67 20.04 23.49
CA ARG A 202 14.61 18.57 23.58
C ARG A 202 13.25 18.04 23.21
N ILE A 203 13.28 16.90 22.53
CA ILE A 203 12.06 16.18 22.15
C ILE A 203 11.52 15.43 23.36
N GLU A 204 10.22 15.59 23.58
CA GLU A 204 9.49 14.88 24.63
C GLU A 204 8.99 13.52 24.11
N ALA A 205 8.33 13.53 22.96
CA ALA A 205 7.77 12.33 22.35
C ALA A 205 7.90 12.35 20.83
N ILE A 206 7.92 11.16 20.24
CA ILE A 206 8.00 10.96 18.78
C ILE A 206 6.94 9.97 18.37
N SER A 207 6.11 10.31 17.38
CA SER A 207 5.19 9.38 16.74
C SER A 207 5.66 9.11 15.30
N ILE A 208 5.84 7.85 14.92
CA ILE A 208 6.31 7.45 13.60
C ILE A 208 5.29 6.52 12.94
N GLY A 209 4.78 6.90 11.77
CA GLY A 209 3.99 6.00 10.92
C GLY A 209 4.88 4.95 10.26
N ILE A 210 4.88 3.72 10.79
CA ILE A 210 5.76 2.63 10.34
C ILE A 210 5.12 1.72 9.30
N SER A 211 3.81 1.82 9.06
CA SER A 211 3.16 1.12 7.96
C SER A 211 3.25 1.92 6.65
N PRO A 212 3.88 1.36 5.60
CA PRO A 212 3.98 2.03 4.30
C PRO A 212 2.64 2.16 3.56
N ASP A 213 1.68 1.30 3.87
CA ASP A 213 0.35 1.29 3.26
C ASP A 213 -0.71 1.14 4.33
N LYS A 214 -1.95 1.42 3.93
CA LYS A 214 -3.09 0.95 4.68
C LYS A 214 -3.15 -0.59 4.60
N MET A 215 -3.56 -1.22 5.69
CA MET A 215 -3.53 -2.67 5.90
C MET A 215 -4.92 -3.15 6.29
N SER A 216 -5.25 -4.40 5.95
CA SER A 216 -6.38 -5.09 6.58
C SER A 216 -6.05 -5.36 8.06
N VAL A 217 -7.06 -5.75 8.84
CA VAL A 217 -6.86 -6.18 10.24
C VAL A 217 -5.86 -7.34 10.32
N GLU A 218 -6.02 -8.37 9.49
CA GLU A 218 -5.11 -9.53 9.44
C GLU A 218 -3.66 -9.12 9.13
N ALA A 219 -3.46 -8.22 8.18
CA ALA A 219 -2.13 -7.73 7.84
C ALA A 219 -1.53 -6.88 8.97
N ALA A 220 -2.35 -6.10 9.68
CA ALA A 220 -1.92 -5.36 10.86
C ALA A 220 -1.56 -6.30 12.03
N ASP A 221 -2.31 -7.39 12.25
CA ASP A 221 -1.99 -8.42 13.23
C ASP A 221 -0.66 -9.12 12.93
N ALA A 222 -0.43 -9.46 11.66
CA ALA A 222 0.84 -10.04 11.24
C ALA A 222 2.01 -9.06 11.43
N ALA A 223 1.82 -7.78 11.12
CA ALA A 223 2.83 -6.73 11.30
C ALA A 223 3.15 -6.47 12.78
N ASP A 224 2.15 -6.48 13.67
CA ASP A 224 2.36 -6.39 15.11
C ASP A 224 3.15 -7.60 15.63
N ALA A 225 2.78 -8.81 15.22
CA ALA A 225 3.48 -10.03 15.62
C ALA A 225 4.95 -10.02 15.18
N ASP A 226 5.23 -9.62 13.93
CA ASP A 226 6.60 -9.44 13.43
C ASP A 226 7.38 -8.40 14.24
N LEU A 227 6.78 -7.23 14.49
CA LEU A 227 7.43 -6.16 15.24
C LEU A 227 7.76 -6.61 16.68
N ARG A 228 6.81 -7.25 17.36
CA ARG A 228 7.02 -7.80 18.71
C ARG A 228 8.15 -8.84 18.74
N ALA A 229 8.22 -9.71 17.73
CA ALA A 229 9.31 -10.68 17.59
C ALA A 229 10.67 -10.00 17.41
N ARG A 230 10.73 -8.94 16.59
CA ARG A 230 11.95 -8.15 16.37
C ARG A 230 12.38 -7.39 17.63
N LEU A 231 11.44 -6.80 18.36
CA LEU A 231 11.69 -6.12 19.64
C LEU A 231 12.24 -7.10 20.68
N LYS A 232 11.63 -8.28 20.82
CA LYS A 232 12.14 -9.37 21.65
C LYS A 232 13.57 -9.78 21.26
N ALA A 233 13.83 -9.98 19.97
CA ALA A 233 15.16 -10.35 19.47
C ALA A 233 16.22 -9.26 19.70
N ASP A 234 15.83 -7.99 19.65
CA ASP A 234 16.70 -6.84 19.94
C ASP A 234 16.84 -6.55 21.45
N GLY A 235 16.25 -7.37 22.32
CA GLY A 235 16.40 -7.28 23.77
C GLY A 235 15.56 -6.18 24.43
N TRP A 236 14.44 -5.80 23.82
CA TRP A 236 13.45 -4.94 24.47
C TRP A 236 12.68 -5.70 25.55
N LEU A 237 12.38 -5.03 26.64
CA LEU A 237 11.51 -5.54 27.71
C LEU A 237 10.06 -5.27 27.34
N ALA A 238 9.19 -6.29 27.43
CA ALA A 238 7.77 -6.12 27.22
C ALA A 238 7.13 -5.50 28.49
N GLY A 239 6.27 -4.53 28.27
CA GLY A 239 5.45 -3.92 29.30
C GLY A 239 4.08 -4.59 29.40
N HIS A 240 3.57 -4.68 30.63
CA HIS A 240 2.17 -4.96 30.91
C HIS A 240 1.67 -4.00 31.99
N GLU A 241 0.38 -3.68 31.94
CA GLU A 241 -0.25 -2.93 33.02
C GLU A 241 -0.37 -3.79 34.28
N VAL A 242 -0.19 -3.18 35.45
CA VAL A 242 -0.37 -3.82 36.75
C VAL A 242 -1.56 -3.21 37.46
N TYR A 243 -2.56 -4.03 37.73
CA TYR A 243 -3.79 -3.61 38.38
C TYR A 243 -3.62 -3.67 39.90
N LYS A 244 -3.23 -2.53 40.48
CA LYS A 244 -2.73 -2.46 41.86
C LYS A 244 -3.85 -2.50 42.91
N THR A 245 -5.02 -1.93 42.61
CA THR A 245 -6.14 -1.85 43.55
C THR A 245 -7.20 -2.89 43.24
N GLU A 246 -7.98 -3.28 44.24
CA GLU A 246 -9.10 -4.20 44.05
C GLU A 246 -10.16 -3.63 43.10
N GLU A 247 -10.40 -2.33 43.16
CA GLU A 247 -11.30 -1.62 42.24
C GLU A 247 -10.82 -1.72 40.79
N ASP A 248 -9.52 -1.51 40.55
CA ASP A 248 -8.92 -1.62 39.21
C ASP A 248 -9.00 -3.06 38.68
N ARG A 249 -8.73 -4.04 39.54
CA ARG A 249 -8.90 -5.46 39.19
C ARG A 249 -10.35 -5.78 38.86
N GLN A 250 -11.32 -5.25 39.59
CA GLN A 250 -12.75 -5.47 39.32
C GLN A 250 -13.17 -4.89 37.97
N LEU A 251 -12.67 -3.70 37.60
CA LEU A 251 -12.87 -3.13 36.26
C LEU A 251 -12.31 -4.03 35.15
N HIS A 252 -11.27 -4.79 35.46
CA HIS A 252 -10.60 -5.72 34.56
C HIS A 252 -10.96 -7.19 34.81
N GLY A 253 -12.15 -7.47 35.35
CA GLY A 253 -12.69 -8.83 35.49
C GLY A 253 -11.93 -9.72 36.48
N GLY A 254 -11.28 -9.12 37.46
CA GLY A 254 -10.44 -9.79 38.46
C GLY A 254 -9.01 -10.08 38.00
N ALA A 255 -8.63 -9.67 36.78
CA ALA A 255 -7.25 -9.78 36.32
C ALA A 255 -6.33 -8.97 37.23
N THR A 256 -5.08 -9.41 37.40
CA THR A 256 -4.04 -8.69 38.15
C THR A 256 -3.11 -7.87 37.27
N GLN A 257 -3.11 -8.16 35.96
CA GLN A 257 -2.27 -7.50 34.97
C GLN A 257 -2.97 -7.47 33.60
N GLY A 258 -2.58 -6.50 32.78
CA GLY A 258 -3.05 -6.35 31.40
C GLY A 258 -2.33 -7.28 30.41
N PRO A 259 -2.74 -7.25 29.14
CA PRO A 259 -2.05 -7.99 28.09
C PRO A 259 -0.63 -7.45 27.88
N GLU A 260 0.29 -8.34 27.53
CA GLU A 260 1.65 -7.99 27.12
C GLU A 260 1.71 -7.62 25.62
N GLY A 261 2.66 -6.76 25.26
CA GLY A 261 3.15 -6.66 23.89
C GLY A 261 2.79 -5.39 23.12
N ASP A 262 2.06 -4.46 23.72
CA ASP A 262 1.83 -3.13 23.12
C ASP A 262 2.90 -2.12 23.57
N MET A 263 3.31 -2.21 24.84
CA MET A 263 4.36 -1.37 25.42
C MET A 263 5.68 -2.11 25.49
N TRP A 264 6.77 -1.43 25.16
CA TRP A 264 8.12 -1.98 25.16
C TRP A 264 9.11 -0.96 25.72
N ARG A 265 10.18 -1.43 26.36
CA ARG A 265 11.22 -0.56 26.91
C ARG A 265 12.62 -1.04 26.56
N LYS A 266 13.49 -0.10 26.22
CA LYS A 266 14.94 -0.31 26.13
C LYS A 266 15.69 0.92 26.62
N GLY A 267 16.50 0.75 27.67
CA GLY A 267 17.14 1.88 28.35
C GLY A 267 16.11 2.85 28.95
N ASP A 268 16.21 4.12 28.55
CA ASP A 268 15.30 5.21 28.95
C ASP A 268 14.20 5.48 27.91
N THR A 269 14.10 4.66 26.86
CA THR A 269 13.07 4.80 25.82
C THR A 269 11.94 3.79 26.04
N VAL A 270 10.71 4.30 26.01
CA VAL A 270 9.48 3.53 25.97
C VAL A 270 8.90 3.63 24.57
N LEU A 271 8.48 2.50 24.00
CA LEU A 271 7.83 2.36 22.70
C LEU A 271 6.43 1.80 22.90
N ASN A 272 5.43 2.47 22.34
CA ASN A 272 4.06 1.98 22.26
C ASN A 272 3.73 1.63 20.81
N ILE A 273 3.26 0.40 20.55
CA ILE A 273 2.76 -0.03 19.24
C ILE A 273 1.29 0.36 19.16
N MET A 274 0.94 1.16 18.15
CA MET A 274 -0.42 1.65 17.98
C MET A 274 -0.95 1.40 16.58
N ARG A 275 -2.27 1.26 16.49
CA ARG A 275 -3.00 1.18 15.23
C ARG A 275 -4.02 2.30 15.12
N LYS A 276 -4.27 2.76 13.90
CA LYS A 276 -5.30 3.75 13.62
C LYS A 276 -6.08 3.34 12.38
N ARG A 277 -7.41 3.33 12.49
CA ARG A 277 -8.30 3.17 11.35
C ARG A 277 -8.31 4.44 10.49
N MET A 278 -8.25 4.26 9.17
CA MET A 278 -8.07 5.32 8.18
C MET A 278 -9.25 5.51 7.23
N ASP A 279 -10.26 4.65 7.34
CA ASP A 279 -11.51 4.70 6.60
C ASP A 279 -12.69 4.91 7.56
N ASP A 280 -13.79 5.43 7.02
CA ASP A 280 -15.03 5.59 7.78
C ASP A 280 -15.73 4.22 7.91
N PRO A 281 -16.24 3.88 9.11
CA PRO A 281 -17.01 2.66 9.31
C PRO A 281 -18.23 2.57 8.38
N VAL A 282 -18.40 1.43 7.73
CA VAL A 282 -19.55 1.14 6.86
C VAL A 282 -20.61 0.38 7.65
N ALA A 283 -21.88 0.76 7.48
CA ALA A 283 -22.99 0.09 8.16
C ALA A 283 -23.06 -1.41 7.80
N GLY A 284 -23.06 -2.27 8.83
CA GLY A 284 -23.16 -3.73 8.67
C GLY A 284 -21.83 -4.45 8.44
N GLU A 285 -20.70 -3.74 8.50
CA GLU A 285 -19.38 -4.38 8.46
C GLU A 285 -19.06 -5.11 9.78
N ASP A 286 -18.24 -6.15 9.70
CA ASP A 286 -17.74 -6.86 10.87
C ASP A 286 -16.52 -6.10 11.46
N PRO A 287 -16.62 -5.50 12.66
CA PRO A 287 -15.53 -4.71 13.23
C PRO A 287 -14.27 -5.53 13.52
N ALA A 288 -14.36 -6.86 13.60
CA ALA A 288 -13.20 -7.73 13.82
C ALA A 288 -12.33 -7.90 12.57
N THR A 289 -12.87 -7.64 11.37
CA THR A 289 -12.19 -7.93 10.10
C THR A 289 -12.18 -6.75 9.14
N ALA A 290 -13.08 -5.79 9.33
CA ALA A 290 -13.24 -4.63 8.46
C ALA A 290 -12.29 -3.48 8.80
N GLY A 291 -12.20 -2.57 7.84
CA GLY A 291 -11.43 -1.34 7.96
C GLY A 291 -10.06 -1.40 7.32
N GLU A 292 -9.56 -0.20 7.04
CA GLU A 292 -8.21 0.06 6.57
C GLU A 292 -7.39 0.68 7.69
N TRP A 293 -6.32 0.02 8.10
CA TRP A 293 -5.54 0.37 9.28
C TRP A 293 -4.13 0.80 8.92
N ILE A 294 -3.56 1.70 9.72
CA ILE A 294 -2.12 1.98 9.72
C ILE A 294 -1.54 1.62 11.07
N GLN A 295 -0.26 1.28 11.06
CA GLN A 295 0.53 1.02 12.26
C GLN A 295 1.52 2.17 12.46
N TYR A 296 1.62 2.63 13.69
CA TYR A 296 2.57 3.64 14.10
C TYR A 296 3.15 3.30 15.48
N VAL A 297 4.30 3.88 15.79
CA VAL A 297 4.92 3.74 17.11
C VAL A 297 5.04 5.10 17.76
N ASP A 298 4.72 5.16 19.05
CA ASP A 298 4.97 6.32 19.88
C ASP A 298 6.15 6.04 20.81
N LEU A 299 7.12 6.94 20.82
CA LEU A 299 8.31 6.89 21.65
C LEU A 299 8.24 7.98 22.70
N TRP A 300 8.50 7.59 23.95
CA TRP A 300 8.52 8.48 25.11
C TRP A 300 9.76 8.23 25.94
N ALA A 301 10.28 9.26 26.60
CA ALA A 301 11.26 9.02 27.66
C ALA A 301 10.53 8.34 28.82
N TYR A 302 11.17 7.33 29.43
CA TYR A 302 10.58 6.53 30.50
C TYR A 302 10.07 7.40 31.64
N GLN A 303 10.82 8.44 32.01
CA GLN A 303 10.50 9.34 33.12
C GLN A 303 9.32 10.28 32.83
N THR A 304 8.95 10.47 31.57
CA THR A 304 7.95 11.46 31.16
C THR A 304 6.75 10.82 30.47
N TYR A 305 6.72 9.49 30.35
CA TYR A 305 5.55 8.78 29.86
C TYR A 305 4.39 8.93 30.87
N PRO A 306 3.22 9.49 30.49
CA PRO A 306 2.17 9.91 31.43
C PRO A 306 1.57 8.84 32.33
N TYR A 307 1.80 7.56 32.04
CA TYR A 307 1.21 6.42 32.74
C TYR A 307 2.24 5.40 33.21
N ILE A 308 3.53 5.79 33.29
CA ILE A 308 4.61 4.83 33.50
C ILE A 308 4.48 4.03 34.79
N GLU A 309 3.88 4.62 35.82
CA GLU A 309 3.60 4.00 37.10
C GLU A 309 2.62 2.83 37.03
N ARG A 310 1.83 2.72 35.94
CA ARG A 310 0.92 1.61 35.69
C ARG A 310 1.61 0.41 35.03
N TYR A 311 2.82 0.57 34.50
CA TYR A 311 3.48 -0.48 33.73
C TYR A 311 4.66 -1.09 34.47
N GLU A 312 4.75 -2.42 34.42
CA GLU A 312 5.96 -3.16 34.73
C GLU A 312 6.57 -3.70 33.44
N PHE A 313 7.90 -3.67 33.35
CA PHE A 313 8.65 -4.11 32.16
C PHE A 313 9.54 -5.30 32.52
N ALA A 314 9.35 -6.40 31.82
CA ALA A 314 10.09 -7.64 32.04
C ALA A 314 10.54 -8.24 30.70
N PRO A 315 11.47 -9.23 30.70
CA PRO A 315 11.75 -10.00 29.51
C PRO A 315 10.44 -10.59 28.96
N PRO A 316 10.17 -10.50 27.65
CA PRO A 316 8.91 -10.96 27.07
C PRO A 316 8.71 -12.46 27.29
N SER A 317 7.46 -12.85 27.55
CA SER A 317 7.07 -14.25 27.70
C SER A 317 7.57 -15.13 26.54
N PRO A 318 7.92 -16.40 26.80
CA PRO A 318 8.48 -17.32 25.80
C PRO A 318 7.68 -17.41 24.50
#